data_AF-A0A941UL96-F1
#
_entry.id   AF-A0A941UL96-F1
#
_cell.length_a   1.000
_cell.length_b   1.000
_cell.length_c   1.000
_cell.angle_alpha   90.00
_cell.angle_beta   90.00
_cell.angle_gamma   90.00
#
_symmetry.space_group_name_H-M   'P 1'
#
loop_
_entity.id
_entity.type
_entity.pdbx_description
1 polymer ?
#
loop_
_entity_poly.entity_id
_entity_poly.type
_entity_poly.pdbx_seq_one_letter_code
_entity_poly.pdbx_strand_id
1 'polypeptide(L)'
;MKFTAIRPIALVLSRELLITSLLLLGVSFVVFIILFFSPGDPFSVLLEGQMPTDSARAGIREAMGMQKSWYGQYLSWLGNMLRGDFGTSIRTGQPVLKEVLRTGLNTLLLTIGSLIITLALAVPIALSSARRGMTQLTWPLTIGAYIISALPVFWLGYIVIYFFTHKLGLFPMAFGFA
;
A
#
# COMPACT_ATOMS: atom_id res chain seq x y z
N MET A 1 36.72 2.07 12.27
CA MET A 1 35.40 2.70 12.05
C MET A 1 34.85 3.16 13.39
N LYS A 2 34.58 4.45 13.57
CA LYS A 2 34.22 5.03 14.89
C LYS A 2 32.77 4.70 15.26
N PHE A 3 32.56 4.06 16.41
CA PHE A 3 31.24 3.73 17.00
C PHE A 3 30.34 4.95 17.26
N THR A 4 30.87 6.17 17.16
CA THR A 4 30.11 7.43 17.27
C THR A 4 29.14 7.66 16.13
N ALA A 5 29.32 7.02 14.96
CA ALA A 5 28.39 7.11 13.83
C ALA A 5 27.17 6.17 13.94
N ILE A 6 27.19 5.18 14.84
CA ILE A 6 26.12 4.19 14.98
C ILE A 6 24.97 4.72 15.85
N ARG A 7 25.29 5.52 16.88
CA ARG A 7 24.29 6.18 17.73
C ARG A 7 23.27 7.03 16.95
N PRO A 8 23.66 7.91 16.00
CA PRO A 8 22.69 8.69 15.24
C PRO A 8 21.83 7.80 14.33
N ILE A 9 22.38 6.73 13.76
CA ILE A 9 21.61 5.81 12.90
C ILE A 9 20.56 5.05 13.72
N ALA A 10 20.94 4.52 14.88
CA ALA A 10 20.00 3.82 15.77
C ALA A 10 18.89 4.75 16.30
N LEU A 11 19.21 6.01 16.60
CA LEU A 11 18.24 7.03 16.99
C LEU A 11 17.25 7.36 15.85
N VAL A 12 17.74 7.49 14.62
CA VAL A 12 16.88 7.71 13.46
C VAL A 12 15.99 6.49 13.22
N LEU A 13 16.54 5.28 13.22
CA LEU A 13 15.77 4.06 13.00
C LEU A 13 14.69 3.85 14.06
N SER A 14 15.02 4.04 15.34
CA SER A 14 14.04 3.92 16.42
C SER A 14 12.93 4.97 16.32
N ARG A 15 13.27 6.22 15.97
CA ARG A 15 12.30 7.28 15.71
C ARG A 15 11.37 6.92 14.54
N GLU A 16 11.92 6.47 13.41
CA GLU A 16 11.13 6.09 12.24
C GLU A 16 10.24 4.87 12.51
N LEU A 17 10.74 3.86 13.24
CA LEU A 17 9.94 2.72 13.67
C LEU A 17 8.78 3.16 14.56
N LEU A 18 9.03 4.04 15.53
CA LEU A 18 7.99 4.56 16.41
C LEU A 18 6.92 5.34 15.62
N ILE A 19 7.34 6.24 14.73
CA ILE A 19 6.43 7.01 13.87
C ILE A 19 5.60 6.08 12.99
N THR A 20 6.24 5.08 12.37
CA THR A 20 5.56 4.11 11.50
C THR A 20 4.57 3.27 12.29
N SER A 21 4.94 2.78 13.48
CA SER A 21 4.02 2.01 14.33
C SER A 21 2.82 2.85 14.78
N LEU A 22 3.03 4.12 15.17
CA LEU A 22 1.95 5.04 15.53
C LEU A 22 1.04 5.35 14.34
N LEU A 23 1.62 5.53 13.15
CA LEU A 23 0.88 5.72 11.92
C LEU A 23 0.02 4.50 11.58
N LEU A 24 0.61 3.30 11.62
CA LEU A 24 -0.13 2.05 11.37
C LEU A 24 -1.26 1.85 12.37
N LEU A 25 -1.01 2.14 13.66
CA LEU A 25 -2.05 2.09 14.68
C LEU A 25 -3.18 3.09 14.38
N GLY A 26 -2.84 4.35 14.08
CA GLY A 26 -3.81 5.38 13.73
C GLY A 26 -4.62 5.05 12.47
N VAL A 27 -3.96 4.60 11.40
CA VAL A 27 -4.61 4.17 10.17
C VAL A 27 -5.50 2.96 10.42
N SER A 28 -5.04 1.96 11.18
CA SER A 28 -5.85 0.78 11.52
C SER A 28 -7.13 1.17 12.26
N PHE A 29 -7.02 2.11 13.19
CA PHE A 29 -8.15 2.61 13.96
C PHE A 29 -9.14 3.38 13.08
N VAL A 30 -8.64 4.30 12.25
CA VAL A 30 -9.49 5.07 11.33
C VAL A 30 -10.21 4.15 10.34
N VAL A 31 -9.49 3.22 9.71
CA VAL A 31 -10.07 2.23 8.78
C VAL A 31 -11.10 1.37 9.50
N PHE A 32 -10.80 0.88 10.71
CA PHE A 32 -11.74 0.09 11.49
C PHE A 32 -13.03 0.85 11.78
N ILE A 33 -12.94 2.12 12.22
CA ILE A 33 -14.10 2.96 12.51
C ILE A 33 -14.93 3.20 11.24
N ILE A 34 -14.28 3.51 10.12
CA ILE A 34 -14.96 3.66 8.83
C ILE A 34 -15.71 2.38 8.47
N LEU A 35 -15.08 1.20 8.60
CA LEU A 35 -15.71 -0.07 8.28
C LEU A 35 -16.84 -0.44 9.25
N PHE A 36 -16.67 -0.18 10.54
CA PHE A 36 -17.65 -0.50 11.57
C PHE A 36 -18.92 0.36 11.45
N PHE A 37 -18.78 1.65 11.13
CA PHE A 37 -19.90 2.58 10.96
C PHE A 37 -20.39 2.73 9.52
N SER A 38 -19.72 2.12 8.55
CA SER A 38 -20.18 2.13 7.16
C SER A 38 -21.56 1.47 7.09
N PRO A 39 -22.53 2.07 6.38
CA PRO A 39 -23.79 1.42 6.09
C PRO A 39 -23.54 0.18 5.23
N GLY A 40 -23.88 -1.00 5.77
CA GLY A 40 -23.62 -2.31 5.16
C GLY A 40 -23.11 -3.31 6.19
N ASP A 41 -23.58 -4.56 6.12
CA ASP A 41 -23.02 -5.63 6.95
C ASP A 41 -21.80 -6.19 6.19
N PRO A 42 -20.55 -6.15 6.70
CA PRO A 42 -19.42 -6.77 6.00
C PRO A 42 -19.62 -8.28 5.76
N PHE A 43 -20.53 -8.91 6.52
CA PHE A 43 -20.96 -10.29 6.31
C PHE A 43 -22.04 -10.47 5.24
N SER A 44 -22.58 -9.39 4.67
CA SER A 44 -23.50 -9.50 3.54
C SER A 44 -22.83 -10.20 2.36
N VAL A 45 -21.50 -10.11 2.22
CA VAL A 45 -20.72 -10.85 1.23
C VAL A 45 -20.80 -12.37 1.46
N LEU A 46 -20.89 -12.82 2.71
CA LEU A 46 -21.12 -14.26 3.02
C LEU A 46 -22.56 -14.71 2.72
N LEU A 47 -23.47 -13.76 2.56
CA LEU A 47 -24.89 -13.97 2.32
C LEU A 47 -25.30 -13.55 0.90
N GLU A 48 -24.35 -13.19 0.03
CA GLU A 48 -24.59 -12.83 -1.36
C GLU A 48 -25.27 -14.01 -2.08
N GLY A 49 -26.45 -13.77 -2.64
CA GLY A 49 -27.28 -14.78 -3.31
C GLY A 49 -28.37 -15.43 -2.45
N GLN A 50 -28.48 -15.09 -1.16
CA GLN A 50 -29.59 -15.48 -0.29
C GLN A 50 -30.36 -14.23 0.15
N MET A 51 -31.69 -14.29 0.32
CA MET A 51 -32.42 -13.22 1.04
C MET A 51 -32.07 -13.37 2.52
N PRO A 52 -31.18 -12.53 3.09
CA PRO A 52 -30.68 -12.79 4.41
C PRO A 52 -31.72 -12.33 5.42
N THR A 53 -32.35 -13.27 6.12
CA THR A 53 -33.18 -12.96 7.29
C THR A 53 -32.29 -12.36 8.39
N ASP A 54 -32.82 -11.43 9.17
CA ASP A 54 -32.06 -10.80 10.26
C ASP A 54 -31.57 -11.82 11.31
N SER A 55 -32.24 -12.98 11.42
CA SER A 55 -31.80 -14.12 12.23
C SER A 55 -30.54 -14.81 11.68
N ALA A 56 -30.38 -14.94 10.36
CA ALA A 56 -29.19 -15.52 9.75
C ALA A 56 -27.95 -14.64 9.97
N ARG A 57 -28.12 -13.30 9.92
CA ARG A 57 -27.05 -12.34 10.21
C ARG A 57 -26.61 -12.39 11.68
N ALA A 58 -27.56 -12.48 12.61
CA ALA A 58 -27.26 -12.60 14.03
C ALA A 58 -26.51 -13.91 14.35
N GLY A 59 -26.91 -15.02 13.73
CA GLY A 59 -26.25 -16.33 13.90
C GLY A 59 -24.81 -16.35 13.39
N ILE A 60 -24.52 -15.71 12.25
CA ILE A 60 -23.14 -15.60 11.74
C ILE A 60 -22.25 -14.76 12.67
N ARG A 61 -22.77 -13.65 13.21
CA ARG A 61 -22.03 -12.79 14.13
C ARG A 61 -21.69 -13.52 15.44
N GLU A 62 -22.62 -14.31 15.96
CA GLU A 62 -22.42 -15.12 17.16
C GLU A 62 -21.45 -16.27 16.91
N ALA A 63 -21.58 -16.99 15.78
CA ALA A 63 -20.65 -18.04 15.38
C ALA A 63 -19.21 -17.52 15.16
N MET A 64 -19.07 -16.27 14.75
CA MET A 64 -17.78 -15.59 14.56
C MET A 64 -17.23 -14.99 15.87
N GLY A 65 -17.93 -15.16 17.01
CA GLY A 65 -17.49 -14.64 18.31
C GLY A 65 -17.43 -13.12 18.39
N MET A 66 -18.21 -12.40 17.57
CA MET A 66 -18.12 -10.94 17.52
C MET A 66 -18.72 -10.28 18.75
N GLN A 67 -17.92 -9.43 19.39
CA GLN A 67 -18.36 -8.60 20.51
C GLN A 67 -19.35 -7.52 20.02
N LYS A 68 -20.34 -7.15 20.83
CA LYS A 68 -21.34 -6.13 20.43
C LYS A 68 -20.78 -4.70 20.38
N SER A 69 -19.69 -4.43 21.10
CA SER A 69 -19.09 -3.09 21.17
C SER A 69 -17.96 -2.91 20.14
N TRP A 70 -17.89 -1.73 19.53
CA TRP A 70 -16.86 -1.39 18.54
C TRP A 70 -15.44 -1.45 19.14
N TYR A 71 -15.27 -0.97 20.36
CA TYR A 71 -13.97 -0.96 21.04
C TYR A 71 -13.50 -2.37 21.40
N GLY A 72 -14.44 -3.23 21.80
CA GLY A 72 -14.16 -4.63 22.13
C GLY A 72 -13.71 -5.42 20.91
N GLN A 73 -14.40 -5.23 19.78
CA GLN A 73 -14.00 -5.81 18.49
C GLN A 73 -12.61 -5.32 18.05
N TYR A 74 -12.34 -4.02 18.12
CA TYR A 74 -11.04 -3.47 17.73
C TYR A 74 -9.90 -4.01 18.61
N LEU A 75 -10.07 -4.02 19.94
CA LEU A 75 -9.04 -4.50 20.86
C LEU A 75 -8.81 -6.02 20.72
N SER A 76 -9.87 -6.79 20.50
CA SER A 76 -9.75 -8.23 20.23
C SER A 76 -9.01 -8.50 18.92
N TRP A 77 -9.37 -7.78 17.85
CA TRP A 77 -8.71 -7.89 16.56
C TRP A 77 -7.23 -7.50 16.65
N LEU A 78 -6.93 -6.36 17.28
CA LEU A 78 -5.57 -5.88 17.46
C LEU A 78 -4.73 -6.85 18.31
N GLY A 79 -5.31 -7.39 19.39
CA GLY A 79 -4.67 -8.38 20.24
C GLY A 79 -4.33 -9.68 19.51
N ASN A 80 -5.24 -10.18 18.66
CA ASN A 80 -4.99 -11.35 17.83
C ASN A 80 -3.90 -11.06 16.78
N MET A 81 -3.97 -9.90 16.10
CA MET A 81 -2.99 -9.49 15.11
C MET A 81 -1.57 -9.40 15.70
N LEU A 82 -1.44 -8.82 16.90
CA LEU A 82 -0.15 -8.72 17.60
C LEU A 82 0.41 -10.07 18.05
N ARG A 83 -0.44 -11.09 18.19
CA ARG A 83 -0.04 -12.49 18.45
C ARG A 83 0.25 -13.27 17.16
N GLY A 84 0.14 -12.63 16.00
CA GLY A 84 0.35 -13.24 14.70
C GLY A 84 -0.89 -13.88 14.08
N ASP A 85 -2.05 -13.75 14.70
CA ASP A 85 -3.33 -14.19 14.15
C ASP A 85 -4.03 -13.04 13.41
N PHE A 86 -3.90 -13.05 12.09
CA PHE A 86 -4.53 -12.07 11.20
C PHE A 86 -5.94 -12.49 10.76
N GLY A 87 -6.38 -13.70 11.12
CA GLY A 87 -7.63 -14.28 10.70
C GLY A 87 -7.71 -14.64 9.21
N THR A 88 -8.95 -14.88 8.77
CA THR A 88 -9.30 -15.29 7.40
C THR A 88 -10.11 -14.19 6.72
N SER A 89 -9.80 -13.94 5.44
CA SER A 89 -10.53 -12.98 4.62
C SER A 89 -11.96 -13.43 4.41
N ILE A 90 -12.92 -12.57 4.78
CA ILE A 90 -14.36 -12.82 4.59
C ILE A 90 -14.71 -12.87 3.10
N ARG A 91 -13.91 -12.19 2.25
CA ARG A 91 -14.15 -12.11 0.80
C ARG A 91 -13.60 -13.29 0.02
N THR A 92 -12.41 -13.76 0.36
CA THR A 92 -11.69 -14.80 -0.42
C THR A 92 -11.59 -16.14 0.30
N GLY A 93 -11.91 -16.18 1.59
CA GLY A 93 -11.75 -17.37 2.44
C GLY A 93 -10.30 -17.76 2.71
N GLN A 94 -9.31 -16.94 2.31
CA GLN A 94 -7.88 -17.23 2.49
C GLN A 94 -7.33 -16.57 3.77
N PRO A 95 -6.25 -17.11 4.37
CA PRO A 95 -5.55 -16.45 5.47
C PRO A 95 -5.09 -15.05 5.06
N VAL A 96 -5.45 -14.02 5.84
CA VAL A 96 -5.16 -12.61 5.53
C VAL A 96 -3.66 -12.38 5.37
N LEU A 97 -2.84 -12.99 6.23
CA LEU A 97 -1.39 -12.86 6.17
C LEU A 97 -0.81 -13.30 4.81
N LYS A 98 -1.38 -14.34 4.18
CA LYS A 98 -0.94 -14.82 2.86
C LYS A 98 -1.22 -13.80 1.77
N GLU A 99 -2.38 -13.13 1.82
CA GLU A 99 -2.76 -12.09 0.87
C GLU A 99 -1.92 -10.82 1.04
N VAL A 100 -1.68 -10.42 2.29
CA VAL A 100 -0.83 -9.28 2.65
C VAL A 100 0.60 -9.53 2.18
N LEU A 101 1.17 -10.71 2.44
CA LEU A 101 2.52 -11.03 2.00
C LEU A 101 2.64 -11.07 0.48
N ARG A 102 1.67 -11.66 -0.23
CA ARG A 102 1.69 -11.71 -1.70
C ARG A 102 1.68 -10.29 -2.29
N THR A 103 0.80 -9.42 -1.80
CA THR A 103 0.70 -8.04 -2.28
C THR A 103 1.91 -7.21 -1.85
N GLY A 104 2.41 -7.45 -0.64
CA GLY A 104 3.61 -6.82 -0.09
C GLY A 104 4.86 -7.14 -0.92
N LEU A 105 5.04 -8.40 -1.34
CA LEU A 105 6.15 -8.81 -2.20
C LEU A 105 6.09 -8.13 -3.56
N ASN A 106 4.91 -8.04 -4.18
CA ASN A 106 4.75 -7.31 -5.45
C ASN A 106 5.10 -5.82 -5.29
N THR A 107 4.63 -5.19 -4.21
CA THR A 107 4.94 -3.78 -3.90
C THR A 107 6.44 -3.59 -3.68
N LEU A 108 7.09 -4.53 -2.98
CA LEU A 108 8.53 -4.50 -2.74
C LEU A 108 9.32 -4.62 -4.03
N LEU A 109 8.95 -5.56 -4.91
CA LEU A 109 9.58 -5.72 -6.22
C LEU A 109 9.47 -4.45 -7.06
N LEU A 110 8.28 -3.85 -7.12
CA LEU A 110 8.06 -2.60 -7.85
C LEU A 110 8.85 -1.43 -7.23
N THR A 111 8.91 -1.35 -5.91
CA THR A 111 9.62 -0.27 -5.20
C THR A 111 11.12 -0.38 -5.36
N ILE A 112 11.69 -1.57 -5.20
CA ILE A 112 13.12 -1.81 -5.38
C ILE A 112 13.50 -1.61 -6.86
N GLY A 113 12.70 -2.15 -7.79
CA GLY A 113 12.93 -1.98 -9.22
C GLY A 113 12.91 -0.51 -9.64
N SER A 114 11.92 0.26 -9.18
CA SER A 114 11.85 1.69 -9.47
C SER A 114 12.99 2.48 -8.83
N LEU A 115 13.38 2.13 -7.61
CA LEU A 115 14.53 2.75 -6.92
C LEU A 115 15.83 2.53 -7.70
N ILE A 116 16.09 1.30 -8.16
CA ILE A 116 17.29 0.98 -8.94
C ILE A 116 17.33 1.81 -10.22
N ILE A 117 16.24 1.83 -11.00
CA ILE A 117 16.16 2.62 -12.24
C ILE A 117 16.34 4.11 -11.94
N THR A 118 15.68 4.60 -10.88
CA THR A 118 15.79 6.00 -10.47
C THR A 118 17.22 6.36 -10.12
N LEU A 119 17.91 5.56 -9.31
CA LEU A 119 19.30 5.82 -8.94
C LEU A 119 20.23 5.72 -10.15
N ALA A 120 20.01 4.74 -11.04
CA ALA A 120 20.81 4.55 -12.25
C ALA A 120 20.73 5.74 -13.21
N LEU A 121 19.59 6.43 -13.27
CA LEU A 121 19.40 7.61 -14.13
C LEU A 121 19.72 8.92 -13.40
N ALA A 122 19.15 9.12 -12.21
CA ALA A 122 19.24 10.40 -11.49
C ALA A 122 20.66 10.68 -10.98
N VAL A 123 21.38 9.68 -10.48
CA VAL A 123 22.72 9.90 -9.90
C VAL A 123 23.72 10.35 -10.97
N PRO A 124 23.85 9.71 -12.15
CA PRO A 124 24.74 10.20 -13.20
C PRO A 124 24.38 11.58 -13.72
N ILE A 125 23.08 11.86 -13.92
CA ILE A 125 22.61 13.17 -14.38
C ILE A 125 22.94 14.25 -13.35
N ALA A 126 22.66 14.00 -12.07
CA ALA A 126 22.95 14.93 -10.98
C ALA A 126 24.46 15.18 -10.83
N LEU A 127 25.28 14.12 -10.85
CA LEU A 127 26.73 14.24 -10.72
C LEU A 127 27.38 14.95 -11.91
N SER A 128 26.91 14.68 -13.13
CA SER A 128 27.38 15.38 -14.34
C SER A 128 27.06 16.87 -14.28
N SER A 129 25.82 17.20 -13.90
CA SER A 129 25.35 18.59 -13.76
C SER A 129 26.10 19.35 -12.67
N ALA A 130 26.38 18.70 -11.53
CA ALA A 130 27.12 19.31 -10.42
C ALA A 130 28.59 19.61 -10.77
N ARG A 131 29.22 18.78 -11.62
CA ARG A 131 30.64 18.95 -12.00
C ARG A 131 30.84 19.89 -13.18
N ARG A 132 29.97 19.83 -14.18
CA ARG A 132 30.16 20.51 -15.47
C ARG A 132 29.17 21.64 -15.74
N GLY A 133 28.24 21.89 -14.80
CA GLY A 133 27.14 22.82 -15.00
C GLY A 133 26.09 22.31 -15.99
N MET A 134 25.23 23.20 -16.47
CA MET A 134 24.23 22.90 -17.49
C MET A 134 24.89 22.79 -18.87
N THR A 135 25.02 21.56 -19.35
CA THR A 135 25.50 21.21 -20.69
C THR A 135 24.32 21.00 -21.65
N GLN A 136 24.57 20.93 -22.95
CA GLN A 136 23.54 20.62 -23.96
C GLN A 136 22.81 19.29 -23.72
N LEU A 137 23.43 18.36 -22.97
CA LEU A 137 22.81 17.10 -22.58
C LEU A 137 22.06 17.20 -21.25
N THR A 138 22.65 17.85 -20.24
CA THR A 138 22.04 17.92 -18.90
C THR A 138 20.88 18.90 -18.84
N TRP A 139 20.91 19.99 -19.62
CA TRP A 139 19.85 20.99 -19.68
C TRP A 139 18.47 20.43 -20.07
N PRO A 140 18.30 19.70 -21.20
CA PRO A 140 17.00 19.14 -21.55
C PRO A 140 16.52 18.05 -20.57
N LEU A 141 17.44 17.25 -20.00
CA LEU A 141 17.09 16.22 -19.01
C LEU A 141 16.58 16.84 -17.71
N THR A 142 17.23 17.90 -17.23
CA THR A 142 16.80 18.63 -16.04
C THR A 142 15.44 19.31 -16.26
N ILE A 143 15.22 19.93 -17.42
CA ILE A 143 13.91 20.51 -17.77
C ILE A 143 12.84 19.43 -17.86
N GLY A 144 13.12 18.31 -18.52
CA GLY A 144 12.20 17.18 -18.62
C GLY A 144 11.81 16.64 -17.24
N ALA A 145 12.77 16.51 -16.32
CA ALA A 145 12.51 16.12 -14.94
C ALA A 145 11.59 17.10 -14.22
N TYR A 146 11.80 18.42 -14.39
CA TYR A 146 10.92 19.43 -13.81
C TYR A 146 9.50 19.37 -14.37
N ILE A 147 9.35 19.23 -15.69
CA ILE A 147 8.04 19.09 -16.34
C ILE A 147 7.31 17.85 -15.79
N ILE A 148 7.98 16.70 -15.75
CA ILE A 148 7.40 15.46 -15.22
C ILE A 148 7.02 15.63 -13.74
N SER A 149 7.85 16.30 -12.93
CA SER A 149 7.58 16.52 -11.51
C SER A 149 6.40 17.47 -11.24
N ALA A 150 6.10 18.36 -12.19
CA ALA A 150 4.97 19.29 -12.08
C ALA A 150 3.63 18.64 -12.42
N LEU A 151 3.66 17.47 -13.09
CA LEU A 151 2.45 16.77 -13.48
C LEU A 151 1.91 15.91 -12.33
N PRO A 152 0.58 15.87 -12.12
CA PRO A 152 0.00 14.98 -11.13
C PRO A 152 0.33 13.51 -11.44
N VAL A 153 0.76 12.76 -10.41
CA VAL A 153 1.20 11.35 -10.57
C VAL A 153 0.10 10.47 -11.18
N PHE A 154 -1.16 10.68 -10.79
CA PHE A 154 -2.28 9.92 -11.35
C PHE A 154 -2.45 10.17 -12.86
N TRP A 155 -2.32 11.42 -13.31
CA TRP A 155 -2.48 11.82 -14.70
C TRP A 155 -1.38 11.20 -15.56
N LEU A 156 -0.13 11.28 -15.07
CA LEU A 156 1.00 10.64 -15.73
C LEU A 156 0.82 9.12 -15.81
N GLY A 157 0.34 8.49 -14.74
CA GLY A 157 0.02 7.06 -14.71
C GLY A 157 -0.96 6.67 -15.82
N TYR A 158 -2.06 7.42 -16.00
CA TYR A 158 -3.02 7.16 -17.07
C TYR A 158 -2.42 7.30 -18.47
N ILE A 159 -1.58 8.31 -18.71
CA ILE A 159 -0.90 8.50 -20.00
C ILE A 159 0.05 7.36 -20.29
N VAL A 160 0.86 6.96 -19.32
CA VAL A 160 1.78 5.83 -19.46
C VAL A 160 0.98 4.56 -19.80
N ILE A 161 -0.10 4.27 -19.07
CA ILE A 161 -0.96 3.13 -19.37
C ILE A 161 -1.50 3.22 -20.80
N TYR A 162 -2.10 4.35 -21.20
CA TYR A 162 -2.65 4.54 -22.54
C TYR A 162 -1.62 4.31 -23.65
N PHE A 163 -0.43 4.93 -23.53
CA PHE A 163 0.59 4.79 -24.56
C PHE A 163 1.11 3.35 -24.66
N PHE A 164 1.42 2.73 -23.53
CA PHE A 164 2.04 1.40 -23.53
C PHE A 164 1.04 0.27 -23.82
N THR A 165 -0.23 0.40 -23.44
CA THR A 165 -1.25 -0.62 -23.70
C THR A 165 -1.95 -0.42 -25.03
N HIS A 166 -2.42 0.79 -25.33
CA HIS A 166 -3.30 1.03 -26.48
C HIS A 166 -2.52 1.47 -27.74
N LYS A 167 -1.55 2.37 -27.61
CA LYS A 167 -0.79 2.85 -28.78
C LYS A 167 0.33 1.90 -29.20
N LEU A 168 1.10 1.40 -28.25
CA LEU A 168 2.25 0.53 -28.52
C LEU A 168 1.92 -0.96 -28.46
N GLY A 169 0.81 -1.35 -27.81
CA GLY A 169 0.42 -2.75 -27.68
C GLY A 169 1.41 -3.62 -26.91
N LEU A 170 2.27 -3.02 -26.08
CA LEU A 170 3.36 -3.71 -25.36
C LEU A 170 2.85 -4.51 -24.16
N PHE A 171 1.74 -4.09 -23.57
CA PHE A 171 1.14 -4.74 -22.42
C PHE A 171 -0.37 -4.95 -22.64
N PRO A 172 -0.94 -6.03 -22.08
CA PRO A 172 -2.38 -6.27 -22.15
C PRO A 172 -3.13 -5.14 -21.43
N MET A 173 -4.34 -4.83 -21.90
CA MET A 173 -5.24 -3.95 -21.18
C MET A 173 -5.54 -4.60 -19.82
N ALA A 174 -5.31 -3.85 -18.73
CA ALA A 174 -5.34 -4.36 -17.35
C ALA A 174 -6.68 -4.98 -16.92
N PHE A 175 -7.73 -4.82 -17.72
CA PHE A 175 -9.00 -5.53 -17.61
C PHE A 175 -9.09 -6.50 -18.78
N GLY A 176 -8.91 -7.79 -18.49
CA GLY A 176 -9.14 -8.85 -19.46
C GLY A 176 -10.61 -8.84 -19.91
N PHE A 177 -10.86 -8.19 -21.04
CA PHE A 177 -11.92 -8.55 -21.97
C PHE A 177 -11.25 -8.65 -23.34
N ALA A 178 -10.72 -9.84 -23.61
CA ALA A 178 -10.72 -10.41 -24.93
C ALA A 178 -11.97 -11.31 -25.03
#